data_AF-A0A8J7CH64-F1
#
_entry.id   AF-A0A8J7CH64-F1
#
_cell.length_a   1.000
_cell.length_b   1.000
_cell.length_c   1.000
_cell.angle_alpha   90.00
_cell.angle_beta   90.00
_cell.angle_gamma   90.00
#
_symmetry.space_group_name_H-M   'P 1'
#
loop_
_entity.id
_entity.type
_entity.pdbx_description
1 polymer ?
#
loop_
_entity_poly.entity_id
_entity_poly.type
_entity_poly.pdbx_seq_one_letter_code
_entity_poly.pdbx_strand_id
1 'polypeptide(L)'
;MTLEPKCEELYSFLSSEFADADFEGKSDEEVVRNTVTPNLIEWHRTIIAEGRAALNSSSFPWRTVGDYANRYFETEEDARIWLTQVLNQLELCVDSISRKNPT
;
A
#
# COMPACT_ATOMS: atom_id res chain seq x y z
N MET A 1 -17.63 12.66 -16.43
CA MET A 1 -17.57 11.41 -15.65
C MET A 1 -16.18 11.32 -15.07
N THR A 2 -16.05 11.49 -13.76
CA THR A 2 -14.79 11.26 -13.06
C THR A 2 -14.62 9.74 -12.97
N LEU A 3 -13.63 9.18 -13.66
CA LEU A 3 -13.28 7.77 -13.50
C LEU A 3 -12.73 7.64 -12.08
N GLU A 4 -13.43 6.89 -11.22
CA GLU A 4 -12.86 6.53 -9.93
C GLU A 4 -11.61 5.69 -10.18
N PRO A 5 -10.50 5.95 -9.47
CA PRO A 5 -9.28 5.18 -9.65
C PRO A 5 -9.56 3.71 -9.34
N LYS A 6 -9.22 2.82 -10.27
CA LYS A 6 -9.18 1.39 -9.98
C LYS A 6 -8.10 1.17 -8.92
N CYS A 7 -8.49 0.52 -7.83
CA CYS A 7 -7.61 0.22 -6.70
C CYS A 7 -7.44 -1.30 -6.53
N GLU A 8 -7.54 -2.05 -7.63
CA GLU A 8 -7.56 -3.51 -7.62
C GLU A 8 -6.24 -4.08 -7.09
N GLU A 9 -5.11 -3.52 -7.52
CA GLU A 9 -3.78 -3.97 -7.09
C GLU A 9 -3.47 -3.50 -5.67
N LEU A 10 -3.88 -2.29 -5.31
CA LEU A 10 -3.81 -1.80 -3.94
C LEU A 10 -4.55 -2.74 -2.99
N TYR A 11 -5.80 -3.09 -3.29
CA TYR A 11 -6.59 -3.95 -2.42
C TYR A 11 -6.02 -5.38 -2.35
N SER A 12 -5.56 -5.93 -3.47
CA SER A 12 -4.87 -7.22 -3.51
C SER A 12 -3.65 -7.22 -2.59
N PHE A 13 -2.81 -6.19 -2.67
CA PHE A 13 -1.64 -5.99 -1.82
C PHE A 13 -2.01 -5.91 -0.33
N LEU A 14 -3.01 -5.10 0.02
CA LEU A 14 -3.48 -4.96 1.41
C LEU A 14 -3.94 -6.31 1.99
N SER A 15 -4.75 -7.07 1.23
CA SER A 15 -5.21 -8.39 1.69
C SER A 15 -4.12 -9.45 1.77
N SER A 16 -3.11 -9.37 0.90
CA SER A 16 -2.06 -10.39 0.86
C SER A 16 -1.00 -10.17 1.94
N GLU A 17 -0.64 -8.90 2.18
CA GLU A 17 0.53 -8.57 2.99
C GLU A 17 0.17 -8.10 4.41
N PHE A 18 -0.99 -7.47 4.60
CA PHE A 18 -1.36 -6.87 5.90
C PHE A 18 -2.42 -7.64 6.67
N ALA A 19 -3.24 -8.47 6.01
CA ALA A 19 -4.38 -9.12 6.65
C ALA A 19 -4.01 -9.96 7.90
N ASP A 20 -2.82 -10.58 7.88
CA ASP A 20 -2.30 -11.40 8.99
C ASP A 20 -1.12 -10.74 9.74
N ALA A 21 -0.73 -9.51 9.39
CA ALA A 21 0.50 -8.89 9.90
C ALA A 21 0.50 -8.72 11.43
N ASP A 22 -0.64 -8.33 12.01
CA ASP A 22 -0.80 -8.18 13.45
C ASP A 22 -0.72 -9.53 14.18
N PHE A 23 -1.23 -10.61 13.56
CA PHE A 23 -1.13 -11.97 14.11
C PHE A 23 0.31 -12.49 14.09
N GLU A 24 1.07 -12.11 13.07
CA GLU A 24 2.49 -12.46 12.91
C GLU A 24 3.43 -11.55 13.72
N GLY A 25 2.91 -10.50 14.36
CA GLY A 25 3.68 -9.54 15.15
C GLY A 25 4.65 -8.70 14.33
N LYS A 26 4.39 -8.51 13.04
CA LYS A 26 5.23 -7.72 12.12
C LYS A 26 4.88 -6.24 12.19
N SER A 27 5.89 -5.37 12.13
CA SER A 27 5.65 -3.94 11.88
C SER A 27 5.28 -3.70 10.41
N ASP A 28 4.60 -2.58 10.14
CA ASP A 28 4.26 -2.20 8.76
C ASP A 28 5.52 -2.06 7.89
N GLU A 29 6.64 -1.55 8.43
CA GLU A 29 7.90 -1.50 7.69
C GLU A 29 8.52 -2.88 7.42
N GLU A 30 8.28 -3.86 8.30
CA GLU A 30 8.71 -5.24 8.08
C GLU A 30 7.90 -5.91 6.98
N VAL A 31 6.58 -5.74 7.00
CA VAL A 31 5.68 -6.22 5.93
C VAL A 31 6.13 -5.67 4.59
N VAL A 32 6.28 -4.34 4.50
CA VAL A 32 6.69 -3.68 3.25
C VAL A 32 8.06 -4.16 2.79
N ARG A 33 9.08 -4.23 3.66
CA ARG A 33 10.41 -4.68 3.23
C ARG A 33 10.43 -6.11 2.73
N ASN A 34 9.58 -6.98 3.26
CA ASN A 34 9.53 -8.39 2.90
C ASN A 34 8.79 -8.63 1.58
N THR A 35 7.86 -7.75 1.18
CA THR A 35 7.13 -7.89 -0.09
C THR A 35 7.96 -7.44 -1.31
N VAL A 36 8.94 -6.55 -1.15
CA VAL A 36 9.61 -5.95 -2.31
C VAL A 36 10.68 -6.86 -2.89
N THR A 37 10.39 -7.43 -4.07
CA THR A 37 11.34 -8.23 -4.86
C THR A 37 11.54 -7.64 -6.27
N PRO A 38 12.71 -7.87 -6.93
CA PRO A 38 12.99 -7.29 -8.25
C PRO A 38 11.97 -7.66 -9.34
N ASN A 39 11.41 -8.87 -9.30
CA ASN A 39 10.43 -9.36 -10.28
C ASN A 39 9.03 -8.72 -10.11
N LEU A 40 8.78 -8.01 -9.02
CA LEU A 40 7.49 -7.37 -8.72
C LEU A 40 7.56 -5.84 -8.73
N ILE A 41 8.66 -5.23 -9.17
CA ILE A 41 8.83 -3.76 -9.15
C ILE A 41 7.70 -3.04 -9.88
N GLU A 42 7.32 -3.49 -11.09
CA GLU A 42 6.24 -2.85 -11.85
C GLU A 42 4.89 -2.96 -11.14
N TRP A 43 4.63 -4.10 -10.47
CA TRP A 43 3.43 -4.28 -9.66
C TRP A 43 3.40 -3.32 -8.47
N HIS A 44 4.51 -3.19 -7.74
CA HIS A 44 4.64 -2.22 -6.64
C HIS A 44 4.47 -0.77 -7.13
N ARG A 45 4.96 -0.41 -8.32
CA ARG A 45 4.72 0.91 -8.92
C ARG A 45 3.23 1.16 -9.18
N THR A 46 2.49 0.14 -9.64
CA THR A 46 1.04 0.22 -9.80
C THR A 46 0.34 0.44 -8.45
N ILE A 47 0.69 -0.35 -7.43
CA ILE A 47 0.15 -0.17 -6.05
C ILE A 47 0.40 1.25 -5.53
N ILE A 48 1.61 1.78 -5.74
CA ILE A 48 1.96 3.15 -5.35
C ILE A 48 1.04 4.16 -6.08
N ALA A 49 0.89 4.03 -7.40
CA ALA A 49 0.06 4.93 -8.18
C ALA A 49 -1.43 4.88 -7.75
N GLU A 50 -1.99 3.69 -7.57
CA GLU A 50 -3.37 3.50 -7.10
C GLU A 50 -3.57 4.07 -5.69
N GLY A 51 -2.65 3.78 -4.76
CA GLY A 51 -2.69 4.31 -3.40
C GLY A 51 -2.63 5.82 -3.34
N ARG A 52 -1.77 6.46 -4.15
CA ARG A 52 -1.71 7.92 -4.25
C ARG A 52 -2.99 8.50 -4.87
N ALA A 53 -3.57 7.83 -5.87
CA ALA A 53 -4.84 8.26 -6.46
C ALA A 53 -5.99 8.18 -5.44
N ALA A 54 -6.06 7.11 -4.65
CA ALA A 54 -7.03 6.95 -3.57
C ALA A 54 -6.88 8.04 -2.51
N LEU A 55 -5.65 8.33 -2.05
CA LEU A 55 -5.37 9.40 -1.08
C LEU A 55 -5.72 10.80 -1.61
N ASN A 56 -5.58 11.05 -2.91
CA ASN A 56 -5.95 12.34 -3.50
C ASN A 56 -7.46 12.48 -3.80
N SER A 57 -8.24 11.41 -3.63
CA SER A 57 -9.69 11.47 -3.79
C SER A 57 -10.35 12.25 -2.65
N SER A 58 -11.36 13.06 -2.99
CA SER A 58 -12.23 13.72 -2.01
C SER A 58 -13.14 12.73 -1.27
N SER A 59 -13.27 11.50 -1.78
CA SER A 59 -14.02 10.41 -1.16
C SER A 59 -13.08 9.21 -0.99
N PHE A 60 -12.17 9.30 -0.03
CA PHE A 60 -11.22 8.22 0.24
C PHE A 60 -11.94 7.03 0.90
N PRO A 61 -11.87 5.82 0.30
CA PRO A 61 -12.59 4.65 0.79
C PRO A 61 -11.89 3.99 1.99
N TRP A 62 -11.72 4.75 3.08
CA TRP A 62 -10.91 4.35 4.24
C TRP A 62 -11.39 3.06 4.92
N ARG A 63 -12.71 2.81 4.93
CA ARG A 63 -13.27 1.56 5.46
C ARG A 63 -12.86 0.36 4.62
N THR A 64 -12.95 0.48 3.29
CA THR A 64 -12.50 -0.57 2.36
C THR A 64 -11.00 -0.84 2.53
N VAL A 65 -10.18 0.21 2.68
CA VAL A 65 -8.75 0.06 2.98
C VAL A 65 -8.53 -0.75 4.25
N GLY A 66 -9.27 -0.44 5.32
CA GLY A 66 -9.24 -1.20 6.57
C GLY A 66 -9.68 -2.65 6.41
N ASP A 67 -10.79 -2.90 5.71
CA ASP A 67 -11.33 -4.24 5.50
C ASP A 67 -10.32 -5.15 4.77
N TYR A 68 -9.67 -4.64 3.70
CA TYR A 68 -8.66 -5.42 2.98
C TYR A 68 -7.37 -5.58 3.79
N ALA A 69 -6.98 -4.60 4.59
CA ALA A 69 -5.80 -4.71 5.46
C ALA A 69 -6.06 -5.48 6.76
N ASN A 70 -7.30 -5.96 6.99
CA ASN A 70 -7.77 -6.50 8.28
C ASN A 70 -7.45 -5.56 9.46
N ARG A 71 -7.60 -4.25 9.25
CA ARG A 71 -7.23 -3.22 10.22
C ARG A 71 -8.41 -2.30 10.51
N TYR A 72 -8.64 -2.05 11.79
CA TYR A 72 -9.61 -1.06 12.23
C TYR A 72 -8.99 0.33 12.29
N PHE A 73 -9.66 1.32 11.69
CA PHE A 73 -9.33 2.74 11.83
C PHE A 73 -10.46 3.46 12.57
N GLU A 74 -10.12 4.37 13.49
CA GLU A 74 -11.12 5.17 14.20
C GLU A 74 -11.65 6.29 13.30
N THR A 75 -10.76 6.90 12.50
CA THR A 75 -11.10 8.00 11.59
C THR A 75 -10.55 7.77 10.17
N GLU A 76 -11.12 8.51 9.20
CA GLU A 76 -10.56 8.58 7.84
C GLU A 76 -9.12 9.10 7.85
N GLU A 77 -8.81 10.05 8.74
CA GLU A 77 -7.48 10.63 8.86
C GLU A 77 -6.44 9.60 9.29
N ASP A 78 -6.79 8.72 10.25
CA ASP A 78 -5.89 7.65 10.70
C ASP A 78 -5.54 6.70 9.53
N ALA A 79 -6.53 6.34 8.73
CA ALA A 79 -6.33 5.51 7.54
C ALA A 79 -5.47 6.21 6.47
N ARG A 80 -5.63 7.53 6.29
CA ARG A 80 -4.82 8.33 5.36
C ARG A 80 -3.37 8.41 5.81
N ILE A 81 -3.14 8.68 7.09
CA ILE A 81 -1.80 8.73 7.70
C ILE A 81 -1.13 7.37 7.51
N TRP A 82 -1.83 6.30 7.89
CA TRP A 82 -1.32 4.95 7.79
C TRP A 82 -0.95 4.56 6.35
N LEU A 83 -1.89 4.70 5.41
CA LEU A 83 -1.65 4.34 4.01
C LEU A 83 -0.52 5.19 3.41
N THR A 84 -0.42 6.46 3.79
CA THR A 84 0.70 7.32 3.37
C THR A 84 2.04 6.76 3.84
N GLN A 85 2.13 6.28 5.08
CA GLN A 85 3.35 5.69 5.63
C GLN A 85 3.73 4.41 4.88
N VAL A 86 2.76 3.50 4.66
CA VAL A 86 2.97 2.27 3.89
C VAL A 86 3.50 2.57 2.49
N LEU A 87 2.86 3.50 1.77
CA LEU A 87 3.27 3.86 0.41
C LEU A 87 4.65 4.52 0.36
N ASN A 88 4.97 5.38 1.33
CA ASN A 88 6.30 5.98 1.44
C ASN A 88 7.39 4.92 1.62
N GLN A 89 7.14 3.92 2.48
CA GLN A 89 8.10 2.82 2.69
C GLN A 89 8.23 1.95 1.43
N LEU A 90 7.12 1.69 0.75
CA LEU A 90 7.12 0.89 -0.48
C LEU A 90 7.93 1.58 -1.59
N GLU A 91 7.73 2.89 -1.75
CA GLU A 91 8.46 3.74 -2.69
C GLU A 91 9.98 3.74 -2.39
N LEU A 92 10.38 3.90 -1.12
CA LEU A 92 11.78 3.81 -0.70
C LEU A 92 12.40 2.45 -1.04
N CYS A 93 11.67 1.35 -0.83
CA CYS A 93 12.15 0.00 -1.13
C CYS A 93 12.30 -0.22 -2.63
N VAL A 94 11.31 0.17 -3.43
CA VAL A 94 11.33 0.09 -4.90
C VAL A 94 12.49 0.89 -5.49
N ASP A 95 12.72 2.11 -5.02
CA ASP A 95 13.84 2.96 -5.43
C ASP A 95 15.19 2.34 -5.09
N SER A 96 15.31 1.75 -3.90
CA SER A 96 16.54 1.10 -3.44
C SER A 96 16.92 -0.08 -4.34
N ILE A 97 15.95 -0.92 -4.74
CA ILE A 97 16.20 -2.04 -5.65
C ILE A 97 16.54 -1.56 -7.06
N SER A 98 15.85 -0.54 -7.55
CA SER A 98 16.10 0.04 -8.89
C SER A 98 17.52 0.58 -9.02
N ARG A 99 18.07 1.18 -7.95
CA ARG A 99 19.46 1.67 -7.92
C ARG A 99 20.51 0.55 -7.85
N LYS A 100 20.17 -0.60 -7.25
CA LYS A 100 21.07 -1.75 -7.12
C LYS A 100 21.13 -2.62 -8.37
N ASN A 101 20.11 -2.55 -9.23
CA ASN A 101 20.02 -3.26 -10.50
C ASN A 101 19.87 -2.27 -11.67
N PRO A 102 20.91 -1.48 -12.01
CA PRO A 102 20.88 -0.67 -13.22
C PRO A 102 20.89 -1.62 -14.43
N THR A 103 19.82 -1.58 -15.24
CA THR A 103 19.78 -2.19 -16.58
C THR A 103 20.92 -1.70 -17.46
#